data_AF-A0A7X9E2X8-F1
#
_entry.id   AF-A0A7X9E2X8-F1
#
_cell.length_a   1.000
_cell.length_b   1.000
_cell.length_c   1.000
_cell.angle_alpha   90.00
_cell.angle_beta   90.00
_cell.angle_gamma   90.00
#
_symmetry.space_group_name_H-M   'P 1'
#
loop_
_entity.id
_entity.type
_entity.pdbx_description
1 polymer ?
#
loop_
_entity_poly.entity_id
_entity_poly.type
_entity_poly.pdbx_seq_one_letter_code
_entity_poly.pdbx_strand_id
1 'polypeptide(L)'
;MTYLWQEERGQKFYRVQTDEKEVAEKLKRRNGFKLSGWSINGHSLWIFACTFTRPDIAKKVLKSVTGQKSNIDSEGLISFGRSISLN
;
A
#
# COMPACT_ATOMS: atom_id res chain seq x y z
N MET A 1 -5.72 1.29 7.53
CA MET A 1 -4.33 1.69 7.29
C MET A 1 -3.81 0.97 6.06
N THR A 2 -3.05 1.67 5.21
CA THR A 2 -2.46 1.10 4.00
C THR A 2 -0.96 1.39 3.98
N TYR A 3 -0.15 0.40 3.64
CA TYR A 3 1.30 0.48 3.59
C TYR A 3 1.82 0.19 2.17
N LEU A 4 2.92 0.83 1.80
CA LEU A 4 3.62 0.67 0.53
C LEU A 4 5.12 0.57 0.80
N TRP A 5 5.77 -0.48 0.28
CA TRP A 5 7.22 -0.64 0.36
C TRP A 5 7.80 -1.27 -0.90
N GLN A 6 9.10 -1.08 -1.12
CA GLN A 6 9.86 -1.80 -2.14
C GLN A 6 10.31 -3.15 -1.57
N GLU A 7 10.23 -4.21 -2.37
CA GLU A 7 10.80 -5.51 -1.98
C GLU A 7 12.33 -5.46 -1.93
N GLU A 8 12.92 -4.69 -2.84
CA GLU A 8 14.36 -4.43 -2.89
C GLU A 8 14.58 -2.94 -3.21
N ARG A 9 15.47 -2.29 -2.45
CA ARG A 9 15.72 -0.86 -2.56
C ARG A 9 16.18 -0.49 -3.97
N GLY A 10 15.50 0.50 -4.57
CA GLY A 10 15.83 0.96 -5.92
C GLY A 10 15.24 0.10 -7.04
N GLN A 11 14.62 -1.04 -6.74
CA GLN A 11 13.96 -1.87 -7.75
C GLN A 11 12.51 -1.47 -7.98
N LYS A 12 11.97 -1.91 -9.12
CA LYS A 12 10.61 -1.59 -9.55
C LYS A 12 9.51 -2.39 -8.83
N PHE A 13 9.86 -3.33 -7.94
CA PHE A 13 8.92 -4.26 -7.31
C PHE A 13 8.44 -3.72 -5.96
N TYR A 14 7.13 -3.61 -5.82
CA TYR A 14 6.48 -3.05 -4.65
C TYR A 14 5.42 -3.99 -4.11
N ARG A 15 5.16 -3.84 -2.81
CA ARG A 15 4.01 -4.42 -2.15
C ARG A 15 3.13 -3.33 -1.58
N VAL A 16 1.83 -3.59 -1.64
CA VAL A 16 0.81 -2.80 -0.95
C VAL A 16 0.09 -3.71 0.02
N GLN A 17 0.07 -3.34 1.29
CA GLN A 17 -0.71 -4.03 2.32
C GLN A 17 -1.81 -3.10 2.81
N THR A 18 -3.03 -3.62 2.96
CA THR A 18 -4.14 -2.83 3.50
C THR A 18 -5.05 -3.71 4.36
N ASP A 19 -5.57 -3.12 5.43
CA ASP A 19 -6.67 -3.68 6.22
C ASP A 19 -8.03 -3.07 5.86
N GLU A 20 -8.06 -2.13 4.92
CA GLU A 20 -9.27 -1.41 4.49
C GLU A 20 -9.91 -2.12 3.30
N LYS A 21 -11.09 -2.71 3.50
CA LYS A 21 -11.83 -3.45 2.46
C LYS A 21 -12.05 -2.60 1.19
N GLU A 22 -12.38 -1.32 1.34
CA GLU A 22 -12.60 -0.43 0.19
C GLU A 22 -11.33 -0.21 -0.65
N VAL A 23 -10.17 -0.10 0.01
CA VAL A 23 -8.88 0.00 -0.68
C VAL A 23 -8.58 -1.30 -1.39
N ALA A 24 -8.77 -2.44 -0.74
CA ALA A 24 -8.58 -3.75 -1.35
C ALA A 24 -9.46 -3.95 -2.60
N GLU A 25 -10.74 -3.59 -2.55
CA GLU A 25 -11.65 -3.69 -3.70
C GLU A 25 -11.28 -2.72 -4.84
N LYS A 26 -10.73 -1.55 -4.53
CA LYS A 26 -10.17 -0.64 -5.56
C LYS A 26 -8.93 -1.25 -6.23
N LEU A 27 -8.04 -1.87 -5.44
CA LEU A 27 -6.82 -2.48 -5.96
C LEU A 27 -7.10 -3.72 -6.80
N LYS A 28 -8.03 -4.59 -6.39
CA LYS A 28 -8.46 -5.77 -7.16
C LYS A 28 -8.94 -5.43 -8.57
N ARG A 29 -9.58 -4.27 -8.73
CA ARG A 29 -10.12 -3.80 -10.02
C ARG A 29 -9.11 -3.07 -10.90
N ARG A 30 -7.89 -2.81 -10.42
CA ARG A 30 -6.91 -1.95 -11.10
C ARG A 30 -5.84 -2.78 -11.78
N ASN A 31 -5.61 -2.52 -13.07
CA ASN A 31 -4.51 -3.15 -13.81
C ASN A 31 -3.16 -2.85 -13.14
N GLY A 32 -2.29 -3.86 -13.10
CA GLY A 32 -0.95 -3.76 -12.51
C GLY A 32 -0.86 -4.11 -11.03
N PHE A 33 -1.98 -4.42 -10.37
CA PHE A 33 -2.01 -4.93 -9.00
C PHE A 33 -2.46 -6.40 -9.01
N LYS A 34 -1.67 -7.28 -8.40
CA LYS A 34 -1.99 -8.71 -8.27
C LYS A 34 -2.13 -9.06 -6.81
N LEU A 35 -3.26 -9.65 -6.41
CA LEU A 35 -3.42 -10.16 -5.05
C LEU A 35 -2.39 -11.28 -4.82
N SER A 36 -1.53 -11.09 -3.82
CA SER A 36 -0.40 -11.99 -3.52
C SER A 36 -0.49 -12.64 -2.13
N GLY A 37 -1.36 -12.12 -1.26
CA GLY A 37 -1.66 -12.70 0.04
C GLY A 37 -2.90 -12.07 0.65
N TRP A 38 -3.59 -12.82 1.50
CA TRP A 38 -4.72 -12.33 2.30
C TRP A 38 -4.88 -13.17 3.56
N SER A 39 -5.45 -12.57 4.59
CA SER A 39 -5.71 -13.25 5.87
C SER A 39 -7.02 -14.01 5.83
N ILE A 40 -7.00 -15.25 6.34
CA ILE A 40 -8.15 -16.17 6.37
C ILE A 40 -8.86 -16.10 7.74
N ASN A 41 -8.15 -15.82 8.84
CA ASN A 41 -8.61 -16.04 10.21
C ASN A 41 -8.63 -14.76 11.08
N GLY A 42 -9.58 -13.85 10.82
CA GLY A 42 -10.02 -12.88 11.83
C GLY A 42 -9.61 -11.41 11.62
N HIS A 43 -8.66 -11.13 10.74
CA HIS A 43 -8.35 -9.76 10.33
C HIS A 43 -8.46 -9.60 8.82
N SER A 44 -9.23 -8.60 8.38
CA SER A 44 -9.26 -8.13 7.00
C SER A 44 -7.87 -7.62 6.64
N LEU A 45 -7.08 -8.41 5.91
CA LEU A 45 -5.74 -8.02 5.45
C LEU A 45 -5.53 -8.53 4.03
N TRP A 46 -5.09 -7.65 3.13
CA TRP A 46 -4.75 -7.99 1.75
C TRP A 46 -3.39 -7.43 1.39
N ILE A 47 -2.60 -8.22 0.66
CA ILE A 47 -1.28 -7.85 0.15
C ILE A 47 -1.29 -7.99 -1.36
N PHE A 48 -1.00 -6.90 -2.06
CA PHE A 48 -0.91 -6.83 -3.51
C PHE A 48 0.54 -6.65 -3.95
N ALA A 49 0.97 -7.40 -4.96
CA ALA A 49 2.19 -7.14 -5.71
C ALA A 49 1.89 -6.14 -6.83
N CYS A 50 2.78 -5.18 -7.04
CA CYS A 50 2.71 -4.24 -8.15
C CYS A 50 4.10 -3.76 -8.56
N THR A 51 4.17 -3.06 -9.68
CA THR A 51 5.42 -2.48 -10.17
C THR A 51 5.28 -1.00 -10.48
N PHE A 52 6.28 -0.22 -10.07
CA PHE A 52 6.39 1.18 -10.42
C PHE A 52 7.81 1.50 -10.88
N THR A 53 7.92 2.31 -11.92
CA THR A 53 9.23 2.77 -12.42
C THR A 53 9.90 3.75 -11.48
N ARG A 54 9.13 4.49 -10.67
CA ARG A 54 9.65 5.48 -9.71
C ARG A 54 8.82 5.53 -8.42
N PRO A 55 9.46 5.80 -7.26
CA PRO A 55 8.77 5.89 -5.96
C PRO A 55 7.71 6.99 -5.87
N ASP A 56 7.90 8.13 -6.52
CA ASP A 56 6.95 9.24 -6.51
C ASP A 56 5.64 8.90 -7.23
N ILE A 57 5.71 8.11 -8.31
CA ILE A 57 4.54 7.58 -9.01
C ILE A 57 3.80 6.60 -8.11
N ALA A 58 4.52 5.70 -7.44
CA ALA A 58 3.93 4.75 -6.49
C ALA A 58 3.13 5.48 -5.40
N LYS A 59 3.73 6.50 -4.78
CA LYS A 59 3.08 7.35 -3.76
C LYS A 59 1.84 8.05 -4.30
N LYS A 60 1.92 8.66 -5.49
CA LYS A 60 0.80 9.38 -6.11
C LYS A 60 -0.38 8.45 -6.40
N VAL A 61 -0.10 7.25 -6.92
CA VAL A 61 -1.13 6.24 -7.19
C VAL A 61 -1.81 5.81 -5.89
N LEU A 62 -1.04 5.47 -4.86
CA LEU A 62 -1.62 5.01 -3.60
C LEU A 62 -2.39 6.11 -2.86
N LYS A 63 -1.94 7.37 -2.94
CA LYS A 63 -2.73 8.53 -2.47
C LYS A 63 -4.08 8.63 -3.18
N SER A 64 -4.14 8.37 -4.48
CA SER A 64 -5.41 8.37 -5.24
C SER A 64 -6.32 7.19 -4.87
N VAL A 65 -5.75 6.01 -4.59
CA VAL A 65 -6.54 4.83 -4.20
C VAL A 65 -7.14 5.01 -2.80
N THR A 66 -6.32 5.45 -1.85
CA THR A 66 -6.67 5.59 -0.44
C THR A 66 -7.43 6.88 -0.12
N GLY A 67 -7.21 7.95 -0.91
CA GLY A 67 -7.68 9.29 -0.59
C GLY A 67 -6.95 9.95 0.59
N GLN A 68 -5.87 9.33 1.10
CA GLN A 68 -5.15 9.77 2.30
C GLN A 68 -3.79 10.40 1.96
N LYS A 69 -3.30 11.27 2.84
CA LYS A 69 -1.91 11.75 2.78
C LYS A 69 -0.96 10.61 3.19
N SER A 70 0.23 10.59 2.60
CA SER A 70 1.27 9.62 2.96
C SER A 70 2.13 10.14 4.10
N ASN A 71 2.51 9.27 5.02
CA ASN A 71 3.60 9.47 5.97
C ASN A 71 4.75 8.53 5.63
N ILE A 72 5.97 8.90 6.01
CA ILE A 72 7.19 8.12 5.78
C ILE A 72 7.94 8.06 7.11
N ASP A 73 8.34 6.87 7.54
CA ASP A 73 9.15 6.69 8.74
C ASP A 73 10.66 6.74 8.43
N SER A 74 11.49 6.54 9.47
CA SER A 74 12.96 6.54 9.35
C SER A 74 13.50 5.44 8.44
N GLU A 75 12.77 4.33 8.31
CA GLU A 75 13.15 3.17 7.48
C GLU A 75 12.66 3.30 6.04
N GLY A 76 11.92 4.37 5.72
CA GLY A 76 11.37 4.63 4.39
C GLY A 76 10.07 3.88 4.08
N LEU A 77 9.43 3.26 5.07
CA LEU A 77 8.10 2.67 4.92
C LEU A 77 7.07 3.78 4.71
N ILE A 78 6.25 3.63 3.67
CA ILE A 78 5.24 4.62 3.34
C ILE A 78 3.90 4.12 3.85
N SER A 79 3.22 4.91 4.67
CA SER A 79 1.88 4.62 5.19
C SER A 79 0.85 5.65 4.74
N PHE A 80 -0.40 5.21 4.60
CA PHE A 80 -1.57 5.99 4.21
C PHE A 80 -2.71 5.66 5.18
N GLY A 81 -3.19 6.66 5.91
CA GLY A 81 -4.24 6.51 6.90
C GLY A 81 -4.23 7.68 7.86
N ARG A 82 -5.21 7.74 8.77
CA ARG A 82 -5.23 8.75 9.83
C ARG A 82 -3.95 8.60 10.66
N SER A 83 -3.20 9.69 10.79
CA SER A 83 -2.06 9.76 11.71
C SER A 83 -2.56 9.33 13.08
N ILE A 84 -2.02 8.24 13.63
CA ILE A 84 -2.20 7.96 15.05
C ILE A 84 -1.27 8.95 15.73
N SER A 85 -1.83 10.06 16.20
CA SER A 85 -1.14 10.85 17.22
C SER A 85 -1.01 9.93 18.44
N LEU A 86 0.19 9.38 18.64
CA LEU A 86 0.53 8.77 19.91
C LEU A 86 0.68 9.93 20.88
N ASN A 87 -0.36 10.16 21.69
CA ASN A 87 -0.29 11.01 22.88
C ASN A 87 0.48 10.28 23.98
#